data_AF-A0A380GZ93-F1
#
_entry.id   AF-A0A380GZ93-F1
#
_cell.length_a   1.000
_cell.length_b   1.000
_cell.length_c   1.000
_cell.angle_alpha   90.00
_cell.angle_beta   90.00
_cell.angle_gamma   90.00
#
_symmetry.space_group_name_H-M   'P 1'
#
loop_
_entity.id
_entity.type
_entity.pdbx_description
1 polymer ?
#
loop_
_entity_poly.entity_id
_entity_poly.type
_entity_poly.pdbx_seq_one_letter_code
_entity_poly.pdbx_strand_id
1 'polypeptide(L)'
;MAHGHDYQLQRQVIGVKGEVILLESGKLQLSETLFTTNGCYIVPKQPNRFLIGATSDFNNYSVGTTELGSNWLLNHACARVPELENSRILKKWSGVRPYTKKEIPIMDQIDDGLYIISGHYRNGIPLSPIIGRDIANWLLSGIIPTTLFKL
;
A
#
# COMPACT_ATOMS: atom_id res chain seq x y z
N MET A 1 14.65 32.71 -18.70
CA MET A 1 13.26 33.23 -18.75
C MET A 1 12.40 32.19 -18.08
N ALA A 2 12.11 32.35 -16.79
CA ALA A 2 11.28 31.41 -16.04
C ALA A 2 9.82 31.62 -16.47
N HIS A 3 9.31 30.72 -17.32
CA HIS A 3 7.87 30.61 -17.53
C HIS A 3 7.32 29.92 -16.28
N GLY A 4 6.87 30.72 -15.31
CA GLY A 4 6.08 30.23 -14.19
C GLY A 4 4.79 29.67 -14.74
N HIS A 5 4.79 28.38 -15.07
CA HIS A 5 3.57 27.64 -15.33
C HIS A 5 2.87 27.50 -13.98
N ASP A 6 1.69 28.11 -13.86
CA ASP A 6 0.82 27.97 -12.70
C ASP A 6 0.23 26.55 -12.72
N TYR A 7 1.07 25.57 -12.37
CA TYR A 7 0.71 24.16 -12.45
C TYR A 7 -0.18 23.81 -11.26
N GLN A 8 -1.46 23.58 -11.54
CA GLN A 8 -2.40 23.03 -10.57
C GLN A 8 -2.44 21.50 -10.67
N LEU A 9 -2.01 20.83 -9.61
CA LEU A 9 -2.23 19.39 -9.44
C LEU A 9 -3.73 19.10 -9.50
N GLN A 10 -4.16 18.40 -10.55
CA GLN A 10 -5.57 18.06 -10.75
C GLN A 10 -6.13 17.10 -9.68
N ARG A 11 -5.26 16.49 -8.88
CA ARG A 11 -5.62 15.49 -7.86
C ARG A 11 -4.90 15.79 -6.55
N GLN A 12 -5.65 15.72 -5.47
CA GLN A 12 -5.09 15.75 -4.12
C GLN A 12 -4.66 14.34 -3.69
N VAL A 13 -3.51 14.26 -3.04
CA VAL A 13 -3.08 13.06 -2.31
C VAL A 13 -3.48 13.21 -0.85
N ILE A 14 -4.19 12.21 -0.32
CA ILE A 14 -4.48 12.09 1.12
C ILE A 14 -3.90 10.80 1.67
N GLY A 15 -3.67 10.77 2.98
CA GLY A 15 -3.20 9.60 3.69
C GLY A 15 -4.33 8.64 4.05
N VAL A 16 -4.09 7.35 3.86
CA VAL A 16 -4.93 6.28 4.42
C VAL A 16 -4.07 5.41 5.33
N LYS A 17 -4.27 5.54 6.63
CA LYS A 17 -3.59 4.69 7.62
C LYS A 17 -4.09 3.25 7.48
N GLY A 18 -3.16 2.32 7.40
CA GLY A 18 -3.45 0.89 7.49
C GLY A 18 -2.58 0.23 8.54
N GLU A 19 -3.23 -0.51 9.43
CA GLU A 19 -2.59 -1.30 10.48
C GLU A 19 -2.46 -2.75 10.02
N VAL A 20 -1.39 -3.41 10.46
CA VAL A 20 -1.11 -4.83 10.22
C VAL A 20 -0.53 -5.48 11.47
N ILE A 21 -0.69 -6.79 11.56
CA ILE A 21 -0.08 -7.62 12.61
C ILE A 21 0.74 -8.74 11.97
N LEU A 22 1.87 -9.10 12.58
CA LEU A 22 2.66 -10.26 12.21
C LEU A 22 2.53 -11.31 13.30
N LEU A 23 2.02 -12.46 12.92
CA LEU A 23 1.85 -13.62 13.78
C LEU A 23 2.95 -14.64 13.52
N GLU A 24 3.24 -15.47 14.52
CA GLU A 24 4.02 -16.69 14.40
C GLU A 24 3.20 -17.87 14.93
N SER A 25 3.10 -18.94 14.13
CA SER A 25 2.38 -20.16 14.50
C SER A 25 3.19 -21.38 14.10
N GLY A 26 3.45 -22.28 15.05
CA GLY A 26 4.16 -23.53 14.79
C GLY A 26 3.31 -24.65 14.18
N LYS A 27 1.98 -24.45 14.11
CA LYS A 27 1.02 -25.49 13.66
C LYS A 27 0.45 -25.23 12.26
N LEU A 28 0.37 -23.96 11.86
CA LEU A 28 -0.23 -23.60 10.58
C LEU A 28 0.75 -23.83 9.42
N GLN A 29 0.35 -24.65 8.47
CA GLN A 29 1.04 -24.81 7.19
C GLN A 29 0.23 -24.11 6.09
N LEU A 30 0.51 -22.83 5.87
CA LEU A 30 -0.07 -22.04 4.79
C LEU A 30 1.07 -21.52 3.91
N SER A 31 1.09 -21.92 2.64
CA SER A 31 2.10 -21.52 1.65
C SER A 31 1.63 -20.37 0.76
N GLU A 32 0.32 -20.21 0.60
CA GLU A 32 -0.28 -19.23 -0.30
C GLU A 32 -0.88 -18.03 0.44
N THR A 33 -0.93 -16.89 -0.25
CA THR A 33 -1.64 -15.72 0.25
C THR A 33 -3.14 -15.94 0.18
N LEU A 34 -3.83 -15.80 1.32
CA LEU A 34 -5.28 -15.72 1.34
C LEU A 34 -5.69 -14.25 1.27
N PHE A 35 -6.65 -13.93 0.42
CA PHE A 35 -7.23 -12.59 0.32
C PHE A 35 -8.74 -12.68 0.46
N THR A 36 -9.32 -11.84 1.32
CA THR A 36 -10.77 -11.80 1.52
C THR A 36 -11.34 -10.44 1.18
N THR A 37 -12.40 -10.43 0.37
CA THR A 37 -13.16 -9.21 0.07
C THR A 37 -13.78 -8.67 1.35
N ASN A 38 -13.63 -7.36 1.60
CA ASN A 38 -14.10 -6.68 2.82
C ASN A 38 -13.55 -7.28 4.14
N GLY A 39 -12.39 -7.92 4.10
CA GLY A 39 -11.73 -8.49 5.27
C GLY A 39 -10.23 -8.23 5.27
N CYS A 40 -9.47 -9.21 5.73
CA CYS A 40 -8.01 -9.17 5.71
C CYS A 40 -7.42 -10.11 4.65
N TYR A 41 -6.21 -9.80 4.22
CA TYR A 41 -5.26 -10.74 3.64
C TYR A 41 -4.38 -11.38 4.71
N ILE A 42 -3.98 -12.61 4.45
CA ILE A 42 -3.05 -13.41 5.24
C ILE A 42 -1.91 -13.79 4.29
N VAL A 43 -0.75 -13.17 4.47
CA VAL A 43 0.42 -13.41 3.63
C VAL A 43 1.42 -14.27 4.42
N PRO A 44 1.69 -15.52 4.01
CA PRO A 44 2.70 -16.33 4.66
C PRO A 44 4.10 -15.75 4.43
N LYS A 45 4.91 -15.81 5.48
CA LYS A 45 6.29 -15.34 5.56
C LYS A 45 7.14 -16.41 6.23
N GLN A 46 8.38 -16.55 5.78
CA GLN A 46 9.26 -17.58 6.30
C GLN A 46 10.07 -17.11 7.53
N PRO A 47 10.38 -18.03 8.46
CA PRO A 47 9.69 -19.29 8.71
C PRO A 47 8.42 -19.07 9.56
N ASN A 48 7.34 -19.81 9.29
CA ASN A 48 6.15 -19.95 10.15
C ASN A 48 5.49 -18.64 10.62
N ARG A 49 5.55 -17.60 9.79
CA ARG A 49 5.01 -16.26 10.09
C ARG A 49 3.88 -15.92 9.14
N PHE A 50 2.92 -15.14 9.63
CA PHE A 50 1.74 -14.76 8.87
C PHE A 50 1.48 -13.28 9.06
N LEU A 51 1.65 -12.51 7.99
CA LEU A 51 1.31 -11.09 7.96
C LEU A 51 -0.18 -10.95 7.71
N ILE A 52 -0.90 -10.36 8.67
CA ILE A 52 -2.32 -10.11 8.57
C ILE A 52 -2.53 -8.62 8.36
N GLY A 53 -3.23 -8.26 7.29
CA GLY A 53 -3.51 -6.88 6.97
C GLY A 53 -4.75 -6.73 6.11
N ALA A 54 -5.31 -5.55 5.94
CA ALA A 54 -5.00 -4.37 6.72
C ALA A 54 -6.27 -3.59 6.99
N THR A 55 -6.28 -2.85 8.10
CA THR A 55 -7.28 -1.82 8.32
C THR A 55 -7.11 -0.69 7.29
N SER A 56 -8.09 0.20 7.22
CA SER A 56 -8.07 1.38 6.34
C SER A 56 -8.81 2.53 7.01
N ASP A 57 -8.08 3.59 7.33
CA ASP A 57 -8.60 4.79 7.97
C ASP A 57 -8.16 6.03 7.17
N PHE A 58 -9.13 6.70 6.56
CA PHE A 58 -8.90 7.81 5.62
C PHE A 58 -8.63 9.12 6.37
N ASN A 59 -7.73 9.94 5.82
CA ASN A 59 -7.28 11.20 6.42
C ASN A 59 -6.63 11.04 7.80
N ASN A 60 -6.14 9.83 8.12
CA ASN A 60 -5.40 9.57 9.35
C ASN A 60 -3.90 9.42 9.03
N TYR A 61 -3.07 10.23 9.69
CA TYR A 61 -1.61 10.25 9.55
C TYR A 61 -0.88 9.80 10.82
N SER A 62 -1.61 9.31 11.83
CA SER A 62 -1.03 8.82 13.07
C SER A 62 -0.18 7.57 12.85
N VAL A 63 0.88 7.45 13.65
CA VAL A 63 1.76 6.27 13.69
C VAL A 63 1.31 5.29 14.77
N GLY A 64 1.77 4.04 14.68
CA GLY A 64 1.41 2.98 15.62
C GLY A 64 0.04 2.36 15.35
N THR A 65 -0.35 1.39 16.17
CA THR A 65 -1.57 0.59 15.99
C THR A 65 -2.54 0.79 17.14
N THR A 66 -3.82 0.57 16.87
CA THR A 66 -4.86 0.54 17.90
C THR A 66 -5.14 -0.90 18.35
N GLU A 67 -5.67 -1.05 19.57
CA GLU A 67 -6.19 -2.35 20.03
C GLU A 67 -7.38 -2.80 19.18
N LEU A 68 -8.28 -1.86 18.85
CA LEU A 68 -9.44 -2.13 17.99
C LEU A 68 -9.01 -2.67 16.62
N GLY A 69 -8.04 -2.04 15.96
CA GLY A 69 -7.53 -2.50 14.65
C GLY A 69 -6.82 -3.85 14.74
N SER A 70 -6.01 -4.06 15.79
CA SER A 70 -5.34 -5.34 16.03
C SER A 70 -6.34 -6.48 16.28
N ASN A 71 -7.35 -6.24 17.11
CA ASN A 71 -8.39 -7.22 17.42
C ASN A 71 -9.27 -7.51 16.22
N TRP A 72 -9.61 -6.48 15.43
CA TRP A 72 -10.34 -6.66 14.18
C TRP A 72 -9.59 -7.57 13.20
N LEU A 73 -8.28 -7.35 13.02
CA LEU A 73 -7.43 -8.17 12.16
C LEU A 73 -7.35 -9.63 12.65
N LEU A 74 -7.14 -9.83 13.95
CA LEU A 74 -7.06 -11.17 14.53
C LEU A 74 -8.38 -11.92 14.36
N ASN A 75 -9.50 -11.29 14.70
CA ASN A 75 -10.83 -11.90 14.58
C ASN A 75 -11.16 -12.29 13.13
N HIS A 76 -10.84 -11.42 12.15
CA HIS A 76 -11.07 -11.73 10.74
C HIS A 76 -10.17 -12.86 10.23
N ALA A 77 -8.92 -12.91 10.70
CA ALA A 77 -8.00 -13.98 10.33
C ALA A 77 -8.44 -15.32 10.91
N CYS A 78 -8.74 -15.38 12.22
CA CYS A 78 -9.17 -16.60 12.91
C CYS A 78 -10.50 -17.13 12.37
N ALA A 79 -11.43 -16.25 11.96
CA ALA A 79 -12.68 -16.67 11.32
C ALA A 79 -12.46 -17.44 10.00
N ARG A 80 -11.28 -17.33 9.37
CA ARG A 80 -10.93 -18.05 8.13
C ARG A 80 -9.86 -19.12 8.32
N VAL A 81 -8.98 -18.92 9.29
CA VAL A 81 -7.90 -19.85 9.65
C VAL A 81 -7.89 -19.99 11.18
N PRO A 82 -8.75 -20.84 11.77
CA PRO A 82 -8.89 -20.98 13.21
C PRO A 82 -7.58 -21.34 13.94
N GLU A 83 -6.65 -22.01 13.27
CA GLU A 83 -5.33 -22.32 13.81
C GLU A 83 -4.50 -21.07 14.19
N LEU A 84 -4.90 -19.89 13.71
CA LEU A 84 -4.26 -18.63 14.08
C LEU A 84 -4.59 -18.17 15.51
N GLU A 85 -5.64 -18.68 16.15
CA GLU A 85 -6.06 -18.28 17.51
C GLU A 85 -4.96 -18.46 18.55
N ASN A 86 -4.11 -19.48 18.37
CA ASN A 86 -3.02 -19.81 19.29
C ASN A 86 -1.67 -19.20 18.87
N SER A 87 -1.67 -18.27 17.91
CA SER A 87 -0.44 -17.67 17.38
C SER A 87 0.12 -16.62 18.33
N ARG A 88 1.45 -16.48 18.31
CA ARG A 88 2.14 -15.39 19.02
C ARG A 88 2.17 -14.15 18.14
N ILE A 89 1.72 -13.01 18.66
CA ILE A 89 1.92 -11.72 17.98
C ILE A 89 3.39 -11.32 18.11
N LEU A 90 4.10 -11.23 16.98
CA LEU A 90 5.49 -10.78 16.93
C LEU A 90 5.61 -9.26 16.85
N LYS A 91 4.77 -8.64 16.02
CA LYS A 91 4.85 -7.21 15.73
C LYS A 91 3.49 -6.66 15.32
N LYS A 92 3.27 -5.40 15.66
CA LYS A 92 2.15 -4.58 15.20
C LYS A 92 2.73 -3.28 14.65
N TRP A 93 2.26 -2.84 13.49
CA TRP A 93 2.65 -1.54 12.95
C TRP A 93 1.59 -1.00 12.00
N SER A 94 1.76 0.26 11.64
CA SER A 94 0.93 0.93 10.65
C SER A 94 1.79 1.59 9.58
N GLY A 95 1.17 1.89 8.45
CA GLY A 95 1.72 2.74 7.41
C GLY A 95 0.63 3.62 6.83
N VAL A 96 1.01 4.80 6.34
CA VAL A 96 0.10 5.74 5.69
C VAL A 96 0.27 5.60 4.18
N ARG A 97 -0.77 5.13 3.50
CA ARG A 97 -0.76 4.93 2.04
C ARG A 97 -1.13 6.25 1.35
N PRO A 98 -0.42 6.65 0.28
CA PRO A 98 -0.80 7.82 -0.51
C PRO A 98 -1.98 7.45 -1.42
N TYR A 99 -3.16 8.01 -1.14
CA TYR A 99 -4.39 7.78 -1.89
C TYR A 99 -4.77 9.02 -2.71
N THR A 100 -5.24 8.80 -3.93
CA THR A 100 -5.88 9.80 -4.77
C THR A 100 -7.33 9.39 -5.04
N LYS A 101 -8.21 10.36 -5.26
CA LYS A 101 -9.61 10.10 -5.59
C LYS A 101 -9.71 9.20 -6.84
N LYS A 102 -10.55 8.17 -6.77
CA LYS A 102 -10.69 7.11 -7.80
C LYS A 102 -9.45 6.22 -7.99
N GLU A 103 -8.47 6.29 -7.08
CA GLU A 103 -7.25 5.46 -7.12
C GLU A 103 -6.39 5.65 -8.37
N ILE A 104 -6.49 6.82 -9.01
CA ILE A 104 -5.69 7.17 -10.19
C ILE A 104 -4.42 7.88 -9.71
N PRO A 105 -3.22 7.27 -9.83
CA PRO A 105 -1.98 7.88 -9.37
C PRO A 105 -1.64 9.16 -10.13
N ILE A 106 -0.80 9.99 -9.52
CA ILE A 106 -0.22 11.19 -10.14
C ILE A 106 1.16 10.79 -10.65
N MET A 107 1.37 10.91 -11.95
CA MET A 107 2.66 10.69 -12.62
C MET A 107 2.81 11.79 -13.66
N ASP A 108 3.34 12.94 -13.25
CA ASP A 108 3.35 14.15 -14.08
C ASP A 108 4.61 15.00 -13.86
N GLN A 109 4.91 15.84 -14.85
CA GLN A 109 5.92 16.90 -14.77
C GLN A 109 5.20 18.20 -14.43
N ILE A 110 5.50 18.73 -13.25
CA ILE A 110 4.78 19.88 -12.70
C ILE A 110 5.52 21.20 -12.92
N ASP A 111 6.81 21.14 -13.25
CA ASP A 111 7.66 22.27 -13.65
C ASP A 111 8.86 21.74 -14.45
N ASP A 112 9.68 22.63 -15.01
CA ASP A 112 10.92 22.25 -15.70
C ASP A 112 11.83 21.45 -14.77
N GLY A 113 12.11 20.20 -15.15
CA GLY A 113 12.90 19.25 -14.34
C GLY A 113 12.23 18.75 -13.05
N LEU A 114 10.95 19.09 -12.76
CA LEU A 114 10.26 18.70 -11.53
C LEU A 114 9.11 17.72 -11.80
N TYR A 115 9.20 16.53 -11.21
CA TYR A 115 8.25 15.43 -11.44
C TYR A 115 7.61 14.96 -10.13
N ILE A 116 6.33 14.59 -10.18
CA ILE A 116 5.61 13.96 -9.06
C ILE A 116 5.10 12.58 -9.48
N ILE A 117 5.47 11.58 -8.70
CA ILE A 117 5.09 10.17 -8.88
C ILE A 117 4.54 9.66 -7.54
N SER A 118 3.22 9.72 -7.35
CA SER A 118 2.57 9.41 -6.06
C SER A 118 1.12 8.92 -6.25
N GLY A 119 0.44 8.58 -5.15
CA GLY A 119 -0.99 8.23 -5.18
C GLY A 119 -1.30 6.76 -5.53
N HIS A 120 -0.30 5.88 -5.53
CA HIS A 120 -0.45 4.46 -5.91
C HIS A 120 -1.24 3.61 -4.89
N TYR A 121 -1.64 4.18 -3.76
CA TYR A 121 -2.44 3.55 -2.72
C TYR A 121 -2.00 2.13 -2.33
N ARG A 122 -2.71 1.10 -2.79
CA ARG A 122 -2.44 -0.33 -2.50
C ARG A 122 -1.50 -0.99 -3.49
N ASN A 123 -1.18 -0.32 -4.59
CA ASN A 123 -0.46 -0.87 -5.74
C ASN A 123 0.97 -0.32 -5.88
N GLY A 124 1.48 0.44 -4.90
CA GLY A 124 2.84 0.99 -4.96
C GLY A 124 3.94 -0.05 -5.10
N ILE A 125 3.88 -1.15 -4.33
CA ILE A 125 4.87 -2.24 -4.43
C ILE A 125 4.78 -2.96 -5.78
N PRO A 126 3.63 -3.53 -6.20
CA PRO A 126 3.57 -4.31 -7.44
C PRO A 126 3.85 -3.47 -8.69
N LEU A 127 3.51 -2.17 -8.68
CA LEU A 127 3.75 -1.30 -9.83
C LEU A 127 5.14 -0.63 -9.82
N SER A 128 5.89 -0.69 -8.70
CA SER A 128 7.19 -0.01 -8.60
C SER A 128 8.19 -0.33 -9.73
N PRO A 129 8.32 -1.58 -10.23
CA PRO A 129 9.33 -1.86 -11.26
C PRO A 129 9.00 -1.23 -12.62
N ILE A 130 7.73 -1.30 -13.03
CA ILE A 130 7.26 -0.76 -14.30
C ILE A 130 7.30 0.77 -14.28
N ILE A 131 6.82 1.39 -13.20
CA ILE A 131 6.83 2.84 -13.03
C ILE A 131 8.27 3.36 -13.01
N GLY A 132 9.16 2.75 -12.22
CA GLY A 132 10.55 3.21 -12.12
C GLY A 132 11.26 3.21 -13.48
N ARG A 133 11.07 2.15 -14.27
CA ARG A 133 11.61 2.06 -15.64
C ARG A 133 11.03 3.12 -16.57
N ASP A 134 9.72 3.28 -16.58
CA ASP A 134 9.06 4.17 -17.53
C ASP A 134 9.33 5.64 -17.20
N ILE A 135 9.39 6.01 -15.92
CA ILE A 135 9.81 7.34 -15.49
C ILE A 135 11.27 7.60 -15.84
N ALA A 136 12.18 6.64 -15.64
CA ALA A 136 13.58 6.81 -16.06
C ALA A 136 13.70 7.04 -17.58
N ASN A 137 12.93 6.31 -18.40
CA ASN A 137 12.90 6.54 -19.85
C ASN A 137 12.35 7.92 -20.21
N TRP A 138 11.32 8.40 -19.50
CA TRP A 138 10.81 9.75 -19.69
C TRP A 138 11.89 10.79 -19.42
N LEU A 139 12.58 10.69 -18.28
CA LEU A 139 13.62 11.63 -17.89
C LEU A 139 14.78 11.68 -18.90
N LEU A 140 15.16 10.54 -19.48
CA LEU A 140 16.28 10.46 -20.42
C LEU A 140 15.93 10.90 -21.84
N SER A 141 14.68 10.69 -22.27
CA SER A 141 14.26 10.91 -23.66
C SER A 141 13.40 12.15 -23.87
N GLY A 142 12.81 12.69 -22.81
CA GLY A 142 11.75 13.71 -22.90
C GLY A 142 10.40 13.18 -23.42
N ILE A 143 10.28 11.88 -23.70
CA ILE A 143 9.06 11.27 -24.25
C ILE A 143 8.21 10.69 -23.12
N ILE A 144 6.95 11.14 -23.02
CA ILE A 144 6.00 10.65 -22.02
C ILE A 144 5.61 9.19 -22.32
N PRO A 145 5.78 8.24 -21.38
CA PRO A 145 5.41 6.84 -21.58
C PRO A 145 3.90 6.68 -21.69
N THR A 146 3.44 6.00 -22.76
CA THR A 146 2.00 5.75 -22.97
C THR A 146 1.40 4.78 -21.94
N THR A 147 2.23 4.03 -21.24
CA THR A 147 1.87 3.13 -20.14
C THR A 147 1.31 3.89 -18.93
N LEU A 148 1.70 5.16 -18.72
CA LEU A 148 1.20 5.96 -17.59
C LEU A 148 -0.32 6.16 -17.62
N PHE A 149 -0.94 6.09 -18.81
CA PHE A 149 -2.38 6.28 -18.98
C PHE A 149 -3.20 4.97 -18.90
N LYS A 150 -2.54 3.83 -18.68
CA LYS A 150 -3.16 2.49 -18.72
C LYS A 150 -3.11 1.75 -17.38
N LEU A 151 -2.54 2.37 -16.35
CA LEU A 151 -2.33 1.83 -15.01
C LEU A 151 -3.42 2.26 -14.03
#